data_AF-A0A2S5G6U8-F1
#
_entry.id   AF-A0A2S5G6U8-F1
#
_cell.length_a   1.000
_cell.length_b   1.000
_cell.length_c   1.000
_cell.angle_alpha   90.00
_cell.angle_beta   90.00
_cell.angle_gamma   90.00
#
_symmetry.space_group_name_H-M   'P 1'
#
loop_
_entity.id
_entity.type
_entity.pdbx_description
1 polymer ?
#
loop_
_entity_poly.entity_id
_entity_poly.type
_entity_poly.pdbx_seq_one_letter_code
_entity_poly.pdbx_strand_id
1 'polypeptide(L)'
;MNFSFLNREHQERFQEIRETMPIHTRRDKEYLSLVFVMTGDDELFNKMIPYFNKQDCTLSSTELFEEQDFSSGINVLAKLGVHLFNNNVSVEPLDFMSLDEQRMALAMNALLIRRYGLPSPYEETEEKLYS
;
A
#
# COMPACT_ATOMS: atom_id res chain seq x y z
N MET A 1 -4.70 2.15 -17.10
CA MET A 1 -3.46 1.52 -16.58
C MET A 1 -3.85 0.82 -15.30
N ASN A 2 -3.75 -0.51 -15.28
CA ASN A 2 -4.44 -1.30 -14.25
C ASN A 2 -3.41 -1.85 -13.26
N PHE A 3 -3.65 -1.63 -11.98
CA PHE A 3 -3.01 -2.41 -10.92
C PHE A 3 -3.81 -3.69 -10.70
N SER A 4 -3.24 -4.66 -10.00
CA SER A 4 -3.92 -5.90 -9.62
C SER A 4 -3.58 -6.26 -8.18
N PHE A 5 -4.58 -6.71 -7.43
CA PHE A 5 -4.35 -7.33 -6.13
C PHE A 5 -3.64 -8.66 -6.33
N LEU A 6 -2.80 -9.04 -5.36
CA LEU A 6 -2.06 -10.31 -5.41
C LEU A 6 -3.00 -11.52 -5.37
N ASN A 7 -4.08 -11.40 -4.61
CA ASN A 7 -5.12 -12.41 -4.46
C ASN A 7 -6.39 -11.75 -3.87
N ARG A 8 -7.45 -12.55 -3.71
CA ARG A 8 -8.74 -12.07 -3.17
C ARG A 8 -8.62 -11.56 -1.73
N GLU A 9 -7.82 -12.22 -0.89
CA GLU A 9 -7.65 -11.85 0.51
C GLU A 9 -7.00 -10.47 0.65
N HIS A 10 -5.99 -10.18 -0.16
CA HIS A 10 -5.38 -8.85 -0.23
C HIS A 10 -6.44 -7.79 -0.63
N GLN A 11 -7.29 -8.08 -1.62
CA GLN A 11 -8.38 -7.17 -2.00
C GLN A 11 -9.37 -6.94 -0.86
N GLU A 12 -9.81 -8.00 -0.18
CA GLU A 12 -10.76 -7.93 0.92
C GLU A 12 -10.21 -7.06 2.07
N ARG A 13 -8.99 -7.35 2.55
CA ARG A 13 -8.34 -6.56 3.60
C ARG A 13 -8.14 -5.10 3.22
N PHE A 14 -7.74 -4.84 1.97
CA PHE A 14 -7.59 -3.48 1.46
C PHE A 14 -8.90 -2.70 1.56
N GLN A 15 -10.03 -3.30 1.13
CA GLN A 15 -11.33 -2.65 1.21
C GLN A 15 -11.78 -2.46 2.65
N GLU A 16 -11.61 -3.46 3.52
CA GLU A 16 -11.94 -3.35 4.94
C GLU A 16 -11.24 -2.17 5.61
N ILE A 17 -9.91 -2.05 5.44
CA ILE A 17 -9.16 -0.92 5.99
C ILE A 17 -9.66 0.40 5.40
N ARG A 18 -9.84 0.46 4.07
CA ARG A 18 -10.30 1.66 3.37
C ARG A 18 -11.69 2.11 3.81
N GLU A 19 -12.60 1.19 4.07
CA GLU A 19 -13.96 1.49 4.54
C GLU A 19 -14.00 2.02 5.96
N THR A 20 -12.99 1.72 6.78
CA THR A 20 -12.87 2.33 8.12
C THR A 20 -12.29 3.75 8.11
N MET A 21 -11.68 4.19 7.00
CA MET A 21 -11.11 5.54 6.89
C MET A 21 -12.18 6.62 6.67
N PRO A 22 -11.89 7.90 7.03
CA PRO A 22 -12.74 9.04 6.70
C PRO A 22 -13.05 9.14 5.20
N ILE A 23 -14.28 9.49 4.83
CA ILE A 23 -14.75 9.49 3.42
C ILE A 23 -13.84 10.27 2.49
N HIS A 24 -13.31 11.41 2.94
CA HIS A 24 -12.47 12.30 2.14
C HIS A 24 -11.07 11.72 1.87
N THR A 25 -10.58 10.76 2.66
CA THR A 25 -9.27 10.11 2.46
C THR A 25 -9.36 8.81 1.67
N ARG A 26 -10.57 8.25 1.45
CA ARG A 26 -10.77 6.96 0.74
C ARG A 26 -10.38 6.96 -0.74
N ARG A 27 -10.01 8.11 -1.31
CA ARG A 27 -9.47 8.24 -2.68
C ARG A 27 -8.12 8.95 -2.74
N ASP A 28 -7.56 9.31 -1.60
CA ASP A 28 -6.26 9.95 -1.52
C ASP A 28 -5.15 8.92 -1.77
N LYS A 29 -4.23 9.26 -2.67
CA LYS A 29 -3.30 8.30 -3.28
C LYS A 29 -2.20 7.89 -2.32
N GLU A 30 -1.81 8.79 -1.42
CA GLU A 30 -0.86 8.60 -0.35
C GLU A 30 -1.37 7.46 0.55
N TYR A 31 -2.59 7.61 1.08
CA TYR A 31 -3.20 6.58 1.95
C TYR A 31 -3.42 5.27 1.24
N LEU A 32 -3.98 5.32 0.03
CA LEU A 32 -4.29 4.09 -0.70
C LEU A 32 -3.03 3.30 -1.03
N SER A 33 -1.93 3.98 -1.37
CA SER A 33 -0.66 3.29 -1.62
C SER A 33 -0.10 2.63 -0.35
N LEU A 34 -0.17 3.30 0.80
CA LEU A 34 0.23 2.74 2.10
C LEU A 34 -0.61 1.51 2.46
N VAL A 35 -1.94 1.66 2.43
CA VAL A 35 -2.87 0.59 2.79
C VAL A 35 -2.66 -0.61 1.85
N PHE A 36 -2.49 -0.38 0.55
CA PHE A 36 -2.23 -1.45 -0.41
C PHE A 36 -0.96 -2.23 -0.09
N VAL A 37 0.16 -1.54 0.18
CA VAL A 37 1.40 -2.22 0.58
C VAL A 37 1.17 -3.00 1.88
N MET A 38 0.60 -2.34 2.90
CA MET A 38 0.40 -2.92 4.22
C MET A 38 -0.49 -4.17 4.19
N THR A 39 -1.55 -4.20 3.39
CA THR A 39 -2.49 -5.34 3.33
C THR A 39 -2.03 -6.47 2.43
N GLY A 40 -0.97 -6.27 1.65
CA GLY A 40 -0.50 -7.24 0.65
C GLY A 40 0.44 -8.34 1.19
N ASP A 41 0.91 -8.21 2.43
CA ASP A 41 1.79 -9.18 3.08
C ASP A 41 1.41 -9.30 4.58
N ASP A 42 1.26 -10.53 5.07
CA ASP A 42 0.78 -10.80 6.44
C ASP A 42 1.76 -10.32 7.52
N GLU A 43 3.06 -10.53 7.31
CA GLU A 43 4.08 -10.08 8.27
C GLU A 43 4.09 -8.55 8.33
N LEU A 44 4.02 -7.92 7.16
CA LEU A 44 4.00 -6.46 7.05
C LEU A 44 2.73 -5.87 7.68
N PHE A 45 1.57 -6.45 7.39
CA PHE A 45 0.29 -6.02 7.96
C PHE A 45 0.33 -6.03 9.49
N ASN A 46 0.71 -7.16 10.07
CA ASN A 46 0.72 -7.35 11.52
C ASN A 46 1.70 -6.41 12.23
N LYS A 47 2.83 -6.08 11.58
CA LYS A 47 3.84 -5.16 12.13
C LYS A 47 3.49 -3.69 11.96
N MET A 48 2.83 -3.31 10.86
CA MET A 48 2.52 -1.90 10.59
C MET A 48 1.19 -1.44 11.18
N ILE A 49 0.18 -2.32 11.25
CA ILE A 49 -1.17 -1.93 11.68
C ILE A 49 -1.25 -1.27 13.07
N PRO A 50 -0.43 -1.65 14.09
CA PRO A 50 -0.47 -1.00 15.40
C PRO A 50 -0.03 0.46 15.37
N TYR A 51 0.77 0.85 14.38
CA TYR A 51 1.33 2.19 14.23
C TYR A 51 0.51 3.07 13.28
N PHE A 52 -0.52 2.52 12.64
CA PHE A 52 -1.40 3.24 11.72
C PHE A 52 -2.71 3.63 12.39
N ASN A 53 -2.91 4.92 12.60
CA ASN A 53 -4.16 5.46 13.09
C ASN A 53 -5.10 5.73 11.91
N LYS A 54 -6.15 4.92 11.79
CA LYS A 54 -7.12 4.95 10.69
C LYS A 54 -8.02 6.20 10.73
N GLN A 55 -8.31 6.69 11.93
CA GLN A 55 -9.22 7.82 12.15
C GLN A 55 -8.53 9.14 11.80
N ASP A 56 -7.31 9.32 12.30
CA ASP A 56 -6.53 10.54 12.08
C ASP A 56 -5.66 10.43 10.83
N CYS A 57 -5.62 9.25 10.19
CA CYS A 57 -4.90 9.04 8.96
C CYS A 57 -3.40 9.39 9.16
N THR A 58 -2.82 8.86 10.24
CA THR A 58 -1.42 9.09 10.62
C THR A 58 -0.68 7.77 10.79
N LEU A 59 0.64 7.82 10.61
CA LEU A 59 1.54 6.67 10.78
C LEU A 59 2.73 7.09 11.64
N SER A 60 2.93 6.41 12.77
CA SER A 60 4.10 6.58 13.63
C SER A 60 5.32 5.87 13.04
N SER A 61 5.88 6.39 11.95
CA SER A 61 6.99 5.73 11.24
C SER A 61 8.27 5.59 12.06
N THR A 62 8.56 6.54 12.97
CA THR A 62 9.75 6.46 13.82
C THR A 62 9.65 5.28 14.79
N GLU A 63 8.56 5.21 15.56
CA GLU A 63 8.28 4.10 16.49
C GLU A 63 8.25 2.75 15.76
N LEU A 64 7.63 2.70 14.57
CA LEU A 64 7.58 1.51 13.73
C LEU A 64 8.97 0.93 13.46
N PHE A 65 9.93 1.75 13.01
CA PHE A 65 11.27 1.27 12.66
C PHE A 65 12.21 1.13 13.86
N GLU A 66 11.88 1.70 15.01
CA GLU A 66 12.62 1.50 16.26
C GLU A 66 12.21 0.20 16.97
N GLU A 67 10.93 -0.17 16.91
CA GLU A 67 10.38 -1.28 17.68
C GLU A 67 10.26 -2.59 16.88
N GLN A 68 10.09 -2.52 15.56
CA GLN A 68 9.91 -3.70 14.71
C GLN A 68 11.23 -4.14 14.06
N ASP A 69 11.53 -5.43 14.19
CA ASP A 69 12.55 -6.08 13.36
C ASP A 69 11.91 -6.58 12.06
N PHE A 70 12.43 -6.17 10.91
CA PHE A 70 11.93 -6.56 9.60
C PHE A 70 12.93 -7.44 8.87
N SER A 71 12.47 -8.56 8.32
CA SER A 71 13.28 -9.32 7.35
C SER A 71 13.63 -8.43 6.15
N SER A 72 14.73 -8.73 5.45
CA SER A 72 15.30 -7.82 4.44
C SER A 72 14.28 -7.35 3.39
N GLY A 73 13.50 -8.27 2.81
CA GLY A 73 12.46 -7.94 1.83
C GLY A 73 11.26 -7.19 2.42
N ILE A 74 10.85 -7.53 3.64
CA ILE A 74 9.75 -6.85 4.33
C ILE A 74 10.15 -5.42 4.70
N ASN A 75 11.41 -5.20 5.10
CA ASN A 75 11.92 -3.87 5.42
C ASN A 75 11.83 -2.95 4.19
N VAL A 76 12.17 -3.45 3.01
CA VAL A 76 12.04 -2.68 1.75
C VAL A 76 10.59 -2.29 1.48
N LEU A 77 9.63 -3.20 1.67
CA LEU A 77 8.21 -2.89 1.53
C LEU A 77 7.71 -1.90 2.59
N ALA A 78 8.12 -2.05 3.85
CA ALA A 78 7.77 -1.12 4.92
C ALA A 78 8.27 0.29 4.58
N LYS A 79 9.54 0.42 4.18
CA LYS A 79 10.14 1.69 3.74
C LYS A 79 9.39 2.27 2.55
N LEU A 80 9.05 1.45 1.55
CA LEU A 80 8.27 1.89 0.40
C LEU A 80 6.89 2.42 0.83
N GLY A 81 6.16 1.69 1.69
CA GLY A 81 4.87 2.13 2.19
C GLY A 81 4.94 3.50 2.88
N VAL A 82 5.91 3.68 3.78
CA VAL A 82 6.14 4.98 4.46
C VAL A 82 6.55 6.06 3.47
N HIS A 83 7.44 5.75 2.52
CA HIS A 83 7.90 6.68 1.49
C HIS A 83 6.74 7.20 0.64
N LEU A 84 5.88 6.30 0.13
CA LEU A 84 4.74 6.67 -0.69
C LEU A 84 3.69 7.47 0.09
N PHE A 85 3.58 7.22 1.39
CA PHE A 85 2.67 7.91 2.28
C PHE A 85 3.11 9.35 2.58
N ASN A 86 4.33 9.54 3.09
CA ASN A 86 4.76 10.82 3.65
C ASN A 86 6.21 11.20 3.35
N ASN A 87 6.95 10.39 2.58
CA ASN A 87 8.34 10.64 2.20
C ASN A 87 9.33 10.73 3.40
N ASN A 88 8.97 10.25 4.59
CA ASN A 88 9.82 10.33 5.78
C ASN A 88 10.98 9.32 5.77
N VAL A 89 10.88 8.28 4.94
CA VAL A 89 11.89 7.23 4.82
C VAL A 89 12.25 7.07 3.34
N SER A 90 13.53 6.86 3.06
CA SER A 90 14.01 6.64 1.70
C SER A 90 14.02 5.15 1.36
N VAL A 91 13.69 4.84 0.11
CA VAL A 91 13.88 3.53 -0.52
C VAL A 91 14.46 3.75 -1.91
N GLU A 92 15.48 3.00 -2.27
CA GLU A 92 16.16 3.12 -3.55
C GLU A 92 15.68 2.06 -4.55
N PRO A 93 15.69 2.33 -5.87
CA PRO A 93 15.29 1.33 -6.86
C PRO A 93 16.10 0.03 -6.77
N LEU A 94 17.36 0.09 -6.35
CA LEU A 94 18.20 -1.11 -6.18
C LEU A 94 17.72 -2.01 -5.03
N ASP A 95 17.06 -1.45 -4.01
CA ASP A 95 16.53 -2.22 -2.88
C ASP A 95 15.50 -3.25 -3.34
N PHE A 96 14.77 -2.95 -4.42
CA PHE A 96 13.75 -3.85 -4.98
C PHE A 96 14.34 -5.15 -5.54
N MET A 97 15.62 -5.18 -5.87
CA MET A 97 16.29 -6.39 -6.35
C MET A 97 16.38 -7.49 -5.28
N SER A 98 16.14 -7.15 -4.01
CA SER A 98 16.06 -8.11 -2.90
C SER A 98 14.68 -8.74 -2.71
N LEU A 99 13.66 -8.24 -3.41
CA LEU A 99 12.28 -8.72 -3.30
C LEU A 99 12.08 -10.01 -4.12
N ASP A 100 11.32 -10.94 -3.56
CA ASP A 100 10.77 -12.04 -4.35
C ASP A 100 9.70 -11.53 -5.33
N GLU A 101 9.25 -12.41 -6.23
CA GLU A 101 8.30 -12.06 -7.29
C GLU A 101 6.98 -11.48 -6.76
N GLN A 102 6.44 -12.03 -5.67
CA GLN A 102 5.19 -11.56 -5.09
C GLN A 102 5.35 -10.17 -4.47
N ARG A 103 6.43 -9.95 -3.74
CA ARG A 103 6.73 -8.65 -3.12
C ARG A 103 7.12 -7.59 -4.14
N MET A 104 7.81 -7.97 -5.23
CA MET A 104 8.06 -7.08 -6.36
C MET A 104 6.74 -6.66 -7.02
N ALA A 105 5.84 -7.61 -7.27
CA ALA A 105 4.52 -7.30 -7.81
C ALA A 105 3.73 -6.36 -6.87
N LEU A 106 3.79 -6.58 -5.55
CA LEU A 106 3.17 -5.70 -4.56
C LEU A 106 3.72 -4.27 -4.65
N ALA A 107 5.05 -4.12 -4.64
CA ALA A 107 5.73 -2.83 -4.75
C ALA A 107 5.34 -2.07 -6.02
N MET A 108 5.35 -2.76 -7.18
CA MET A 108 5.00 -2.15 -8.46
C MET A 108 3.54 -1.70 -8.51
N ASN A 109 2.60 -2.51 -8.01
CA ASN A 109 1.19 -2.13 -7.97
C ASN A 109 0.93 -0.95 -7.02
N ALA A 110 1.64 -0.87 -5.88
CA ALA A 110 1.54 0.28 -4.99
C ALA A 110 2.05 1.58 -5.63
N LEU A 111 3.14 1.52 -6.39
CA LEU A 111 3.64 2.66 -7.17
C LEU A 111 2.62 3.14 -8.20
N LEU A 112 1.94 2.20 -8.88
CA LEU A 112 0.86 2.53 -9.82
C LEU A 112 -0.30 3.23 -9.10
N ILE A 113 -0.72 2.72 -7.93
CA ILE A 113 -1.77 3.36 -7.12
C ILE A 113 -1.34 4.76 -6.66
N ARG A 114 -0.11 4.93 -6.19
CA ARG A 114 0.38 6.24 -5.76
C ARG A 114 0.36 7.24 -6.92
N ARG A 115 0.75 6.81 -8.12
CA ARG A 115 0.82 7.67 -9.31
C ARG A 115 -0.58 8.00 -9.86
N TYR A 116 -1.41 6.99 -10.08
CA TYR A 116 -2.65 7.12 -10.84
C TYR A 116 -3.89 7.17 -9.96
N GLY A 117 -3.85 6.60 -8.76
CA GLY A 117 -5.01 6.41 -7.89
C GLY A 117 -5.82 5.18 -8.27
N LEU A 118 -6.99 5.02 -7.63
CA LEU A 118 -7.96 4.00 -8.04
C LEU A 118 -8.74 4.46 -9.29
N PRO A 119 -9.05 3.55 -10.23
CA PRO A 119 -9.91 3.84 -11.37
C PRO A 119 -11.16 4.59 -10.96
N SER A 120 -11.54 5.57 -11.78
CA SER A 120 -12.83 6.21 -11.61
C SER A 120 -13.94 5.18 -11.85
N PRO A 121 -15.03 5.17 -11.06
CA PRO A 121 -16.19 4.33 -11.36
C PRO A 121 -16.78 4.63 -12.75
N TYR A 122 -16.48 5.79 -13.34
CA TYR A 122 -16.87 6.15 -14.70
C TYR A 122 -15.95 5.58 -15.79
N GLU A 123 -14.70 5.22 -15.46
CA GLU A 123 -13.76 4.59 -16.41
C GLU A 123 -14.10 3.10 -16.61
N GLU A 124 -14.57 2.40 -15.56
CA GLU A 124 -14.99 0.99 -15.66
C GLU A 124 -16.24 0.78 -16.53
N THR A 125 -17.09 1.79 -16.67
CA THR A 125 -18.28 1.73 -17.53
C THR A 125 -17.95 1.88 -19.01
N GLU A 126 -16.89 2.61 -19.36
CA GLU A 126 -16.51 2.81 -20.77
C GLU A 126 -15.87 1.56 -21.36
N GLU A 127 -14.98 0.87 -20.64
CA GLU A 127 -14.36 -0.38 -21.12
C GLU A 127 -15.39 -1.50 -21.37
N LYS A 128 -16.49 -1.54 -20.60
CA LYS A 128 -17.60 -2.51 -20.79
C LYS A 128 -18.54 -2.18 -21.94
N LEU A 129 -18.51 -0.95 -22.46
CA LEU A 129 -19.34 -0.55 -23.60
C LEU A 129 -18.68 -0.85 -24.96
N TYR A 130 -17.37 -1.11 -24.96
CA TYR A 130 -16.58 -1.39 -26.17
C TYR A 130 -15.94 -2.78 -26.19
N SER A 131 -16.33 -3.68 -25.27
CA SER A 131 -15.96 -5.10 -25.25
C SER A 131 -17.14 -6.01 -25.58
#